data_AF-A0A3D5EAJ6-F1
#
_entry.id   AF-A0A3D5EAJ6-F1
#
_cell.length_a   1.000
_cell.length_b   1.000
_cell.length_c   1.000
_cell.angle_alpha   90.00
_cell.angle_beta   90.00
_cell.angle_gamma   90.00
#
_symmetry.space_group_name_H-M   'P 1'
#
loop_
_entity.id
_entity.type
_entity.pdbx_description
1 polymer ?
#
loop_
_entity_poly.entity_id
_entity_poly.type
_entity_poly.pdbx_seq_one_letter_code
_entity_poly.pdbx_strand_id
1 'polypeptide(L)'
;MAGVLLTVHVVPVLNGRVVAFLLNAEKGPSGQWLPWTVLKHGSNPYEIASALVDEWCEGPMSDLRLVDVLSKQSEDGWELSIVFRAELTSLPGDARGSPQACEPQNLADIHGFQAVDLKRWLEMASPSPKLQEAPTQASGDDPSLVF
;
A
#
# COMPACT_ATOMS: atom_id res chain seq x y z
N MET A 1 -10.76 15.77 25.55
CA MET A 1 -10.57 16.49 24.28
C MET A 1 -10.71 15.46 23.18
N ALA A 2 -11.64 15.65 22.25
CA ALA A 2 -11.73 14.77 21.08
C ALA A 2 -10.51 15.08 20.19
N GLY A 3 -9.63 14.10 20.02
CA GLY A 3 -8.42 14.23 19.22
C GLY A 3 -8.64 13.72 17.79
N VAL A 4 -7.72 14.06 16.90
CA VAL A 4 -7.57 13.38 15.61
C VAL A 4 -6.35 12.47 15.69
N LEU A 5 -6.57 11.17 15.48
CA LEU A 5 -5.52 10.18 15.33
C LEU A 5 -5.21 10.04 13.83
N LEU A 6 -3.93 10.14 13.48
CA LEU A 6 -3.46 9.88 12.12
C LEU A 6 -2.82 8.49 12.10
N THR A 7 -3.26 7.62 11.21
CA THR A 7 -2.69 6.28 11.01
C THR A 7 -2.17 6.11 9.60
N VAL A 8 -1.12 5.32 9.43
CA VAL A 8 -0.61 4.89 8.13
C VAL A 8 -0.83 3.39 8.04
N HIS A 9 -1.44 2.95 6.94
CA HIS A 9 -1.68 1.55 6.64
C HIS A 9 -0.99 1.17 5.34
N VAL A 10 -0.53 -0.07 5.27
CA VAL A 10 -0.01 -0.68 4.06
C VAL A 10 -0.92 -1.84 3.68
N VAL A 11 -1.30 -1.90 2.42
CA VAL A 11 -2.03 -3.01 1.79
C VAL A 11 -1.01 -3.73 0.91
N PRO A 12 -0.36 -4.80 1.40
CA PRO A 12 0.60 -5.54 0.60
C PRO A 12 -0.17 -6.40 -0.41
N VAL A 13 0.31 -6.43 -1.64
CA VAL A 13 -0.33 -7.14 -2.73
C VAL A 13 0.71 -7.98 -3.46
N LEU A 14 0.40 -9.26 -3.64
CA LEU A 14 1.23 -10.21 -4.39
C LEU A 14 0.37 -10.88 -5.45
N ASN A 15 0.75 -10.76 -6.72
CA ASN A 15 0.03 -11.36 -7.84
C ASN A 15 -1.49 -11.03 -7.85
N GLY A 16 -1.83 -9.77 -7.55
CA GLY A 16 -3.22 -9.29 -7.53
C GLY A 16 -4.04 -9.74 -6.31
N ARG A 17 -3.39 -10.25 -5.27
CA ARG A 17 -4.02 -10.71 -4.03
C ARG A 17 -3.51 -9.91 -2.84
N VAL A 18 -4.41 -9.52 -1.93
CA VAL A 18 -3.99 -8.89 -0.67
C VAL A 18 -3.26 -9.92 0.18
N VAL A 19 -2.11 -9.54 0.72
CA VAL A 19 -1.40 -10.35 1.72
C VAL A 19 -1.75 -9.82 3.11
N ALA A 20 -2.53 -10.60 3.85
CA ALA A 20 -2.86 -10.31 5.24
C ALA A 20 -2.03 -11.21 6.17
N PHE A 21 -1.76 -10.74 7.38
CA PHE A 21 -1.00 -11.47 8.39
C PHE A 21 -1.95 -12.04 9.42
N LEU A 22 -2.00 -13.37 9.51
CA LEU A 22 -2.77 -14.06 10.54
C LEU A 22 -2.02 -13.95 11.87
N LEU A 23 -2.59 -13.17 12.78
CA LEU A 23 -2.10 -13.01 14.14
C LEU A 23 -2.82 -13.98 15.06
N ASN A 24 -2.04 -14.75 15.82
CA ASN A 24 -2.54 -15.68 16.83
C ASN A 24 -1.99 -15.27 18.18
N ALA A 25 -2.54 -14.20 18.76
CA ALA A 25 -2.11 -13.70 20.07
C ALA A 25 -3.12 -14.10 21.16
N GLU A 26 -2.64 -14.76 22.23
CA GLU A 26 -3.48 -15.10 23.39
C GLU A 26 -3.94 -13.86 24.18
N LYS A 27 -3.20 -12.75 24.09
CA LYS A 27 -3.47 -11.48 24.80
C LYS A 27 -3.36 -10.25 23.91
N GLY A 28 -3.57 -10.42 22.61
CA GLY A 28 -3.43 -9.35 21.62
C GLY A 28 -4.47 -9.46 20.49
N PRO A 29 -4.34 -8.64 19.44
CA PRO A 29 -5.19 -8.76 18.27
C PRO A 29 -5.01 -10.14 17.63
N SER A 30 -6.12 -10.83 17.38
CA SER A 30 -6.18 -12.08 16.63
C SER A 30 -6.90 -11.87 15.29
N GLY A 31 -6.73 -12.80 14.35
CA GLY A 31 -7.35 -12.73 13.02
C GLY A 31 -6.42 -12.20 11.94
N GLN A 32 -6.97 -11.79 10.80
CA GLN A 32 -6.19 -11.30 9.66
C GLN A 32 -5.99 -9.79 9.74
N TRP A 33 -4.74 -9.34 9.71
CA TRP A 33 -4.37 -7.94 9.85
C TRP A 33 -3.51 -7.45 8.69
N LEU A 34 -3.57 -6.15 8.44
CA LEU A 34 -2.65 -5.43 7.55
C LEU A 34 -1.62 -4.64 8.38
N PRO A 35 -0.40 -4.41 7.87
CA PRO A 35 0.57 -3.57 8.54
C PRO A 35 0.05 -2.14 8.72
N TRP A 36 0.20 -1.59 9.92
CA TRP A 36 -0.19 -0.21 10.22
C TRP A 36 0.55 0.36 11.42
N THR A 37 0.56 1.69 11.53
CA THR A 37 1.05 2.38 12.71
C THR A 37 0.42 3.77 12.87
N VAL A 38 0.60 4.37 14.04
CA VAL A 38 0.22 5.76 14.29
C VAL A 38 1.28 6.69 13.71
N LEU A 39 0.84 7.66 12.92
CA LEU A 39 1.72 8.68 12.35
C LEU A 39 2.13 9.67 13.44
N LYS A 40 3.44 9.74 13.72
CA LYS A 40 4.00 10.71 14.65
C LYS A 40 4.06 12.10 14.01
N HIS A 41 3.90 13.12 14.85
CA HIS A 41 3.99 14.51 14.41
C HIS A 41 5.34 14.79 13.70
N GLY A 42 5.27 15.40 12.53
CA GLY A 42 6.44 15.75 11.71
C GLY A 42 7.01 14.59 10.87
N SER A 43 6.44 13.38 10.94
CA SER A 43 6.85 12.25 10.10
C SER A 43 6.25 12.33 8.70
N ASN A 44 6.98 11.84 7.70
CA ASN A 44 6.49 11.68 6.33
C ASN A 44 5.70 10.36 6.20
N PRO A 45 4.40 10.38 5.81
CA PRO A 45 3.60 9.17 5.68
C PRO A 45 4.19 8.13 4.73
N TYR A 46 4.83 8.57 3.63
CA TYR A 46 5.43 7.65 2.66
C TYR A 46 6.62 6.90 3.26
N GLU A 47 7.50 7.60 3.99
CA GLU A 47 8.66 6.97 4.65
C GLU A 47 8.21 5.96 5.71
N ILE A 48 7.15 6.30 6.46
CA ILE A 48 6.54 5.38 7.43
C ILE A 48 5.93 4.17 6.74
N ALA A 49 5.24 4.35 5.62
CA ALA A 49 4.68 3.24 4.84
C ALA A 49 5.80 2.33 4.30
N SER A 50 6.88 2.91 3.77
CA SER A 50 8.05 2.13 3.31
C SER A 50 8.67 1.33 4.44
N ALA A 51 8.87 1.95 5.62
CA ALA A 51 9.42 1.25 6.78
C ALA A 51 8.50 0.12 7.27
N LEU A 52 7.18 0.30 7.20
CA LEU A 52 6.22 -0.77 7.51
C LEU A 52 6.32 -1.94 6.52
N VAL A 53 6.52 -1.67 5.23
CA VAL A 53 6.77 -2.72 4.23
C VAL A 53 8.04 -3.49 4.58
N ASP A 54 9.14 -2.79 4.86
CA ASP A 54 10.41 -3.43 5.21
C ASP A 54 10.27 -4.29 6.49
N GLU A 55 9.56 -3.78 7.50
CA GLU A 55 9.38 -4.44 8.80
C GLU A 55 8.46 -5.67 8.74
N TRP A 56 7.41 -5.64 7.92
CA TRP A 56 6.39 -6.70 7.89
C TRP A 56 6.52 -7.64 6.71
N CYS A 57 6.95 -7.13 5.56
CA CYS A 57 6.94 -7.88 4.31
C CYS A 57 8.31 -8.51 3.98
N GLU A 58 9.38 -8.12 4.70
CA GLU A 58 10.73 -8.70 4.64
C GLU A 58 11.27 -8.92 3.21
N GLY A 59 10.83 -8.11 2.24
CA GLY A 59 11.06 -8.41 0.83
C GLY A 59 11.03 -7.16 -0.05
N PRO A 60 11.66 -7.23 -1.23
CA PRO A 60 11.62 -6.14 -2.18
C PRO A 60 10.19 -5.91 -2.67
N MET A 61 9.80 -4.64 -2.72
CA MET A 61 8.59 -4.19 -3.40
C MET A 61 8.95 -3.59 -4.75
N SER A 62 8.09 -3.81 -5.74
CA SER A 62 8.21 -3.21 -7.06
C SER A 62 7.55 -1.84 -7.17
N ASP A 63 6.63 -1.53 -6.25
CA ASP A 63 5.90 -0.27 -6.22
C ASP A 63 5.29 0.01 -4.84
N LEU A 64 5.23 1.28 -4.46
CA LEU A 64 4.54 1.78 -3.28
C LEU A 64 3.78 3.06 -3.63
N ARG A 65 2.45 3.05 -3.49
CA ARG A 65 1.62 4.19 -3.88
C ARG A 65 0.55 4.50 -2.84
N LEU A 66 0.25 5.79 -2.65
CA LEU A 66 -0.93 6.21 -1.91
C LEU A 66 -2.18 5.82 -2.71
N VAL A 67 -3.12 5.11 -2.09
CA VAL A 67 -4.38 4.69 -2.75
C VAL A 67 -5.61 5.30 -2.11
N ASP A 68 -5.53 5.74 -0.85
CA ASP A 68 -6.70 6.30 -0.18
C ASP A 68 -6.36 7.13 1.06
N VAL A 69 -7.33 7.94 1.49
CA VAL A 69 -7.37 8.58 2.80
C VAL A 69 -8.79 8.45 3.34
N LEU A 70 -8.97 7.68 4.41
CA LEU A 70 -10.27 7.38 4.99
C LEU A 70 -10.41 8.02 6.38
N SER A 71 -11.57 8.56 6.69
CA SER A 71 -11.91 9.00 8.04
C SER A 71 -12.85 8.00 8.72
N LYS A 72 -12.60 7.70 9.99
CA LYS A 72 -13.48 6.87 10.83
C LYS A 72 -13.73 7.55 12.16
N GLN A 73 -14.96 7.45 12.65
CA GLN A 73 -15.26 7.82 14.03
C GLN A 73 -14.74 6.70 14.94
N SER A 74 -14.00 7.06 15.99
CA SER A 74 -13.61 6.18 17.09
C SER A 74 -14.23 6.67 18.40
N GLU A 75 -14.14 5.85 19.45
CA GLU A 75 -14.61 6.20 20.80
C GLU A 75 -13.88 7.43 21.36
N ASP A 76 -12.59 7.57 21.02
CA ASP A 76 -11.72 8.64 21.51
C ASP A 76 -11.70 9.90 20.60
N GLY A 77 -12.35 9.85 19.44
CA GLY A 77 -12.40 10.98 18.51
C GLY A 77 -12.50 10.55 17.04
N TRP A 78 -11.68 11.18 16.21
CA TRP A 78 -11.63 10.90 14.77
C TRP A 78 -10.31 10.23 14.42
N GLU A 79 -10.35 9.18 13.61
CA GLU A 79 -9.17 8.63 12.97
C GLU A 79 -9.15 8.99 11.49
N LEU A 80 -7.99 9.40 10.99
CA LEU A 80 -7.72 9.53 9.56
C LEU A 80 -6.64 8.51 9.17
N SER A 81 -7.04 7.51 8.39
CA SER A 81 -6.18 6.45 7.89
C SER A 81 -5.64 6.82 6.50
N ILE A 82 -4.32 6.97 6.39
CA ILE A 82 -3.60 7.16 5.13
C ILE A 82 -3.18 5.78 4.61
N VAL A 83 -3.68 5.38 3.45
CA VAL A 83 -3.56 4.00 2.96
C VAL A 83 -2.64 3.93 1.76
N PHE A 84 -1.58 3.14 1.89
CA PHE A 84 -0.66 2.83 0.81
C PHE A 84 -0.86 1.39 0.31
N ARG A 85 -0.67 1.17 -0.98
CA ARG A 85 -0.62 -0.15 -1.62
C ARG A 85 0.84 -0.46 -1.96
N ALA A 86 1.30 -1.64 -1.58
CA ALA A 86 2.65 -2.11 -1.85
C ALA A 86 2.63 -3.36 -2.75
N GLU A 87 3.25 -3.30 -3.93
CA GLU A 87 3.41 -4.46 -4.81
C GLU A 87 4.62 -5.29 -4.40
N LEU A 88 4.37 -6.42 -3.76
CA LEU A 88 5.40 -7.34 -3.32
C LEU A 88 5.88 -8.21 -4.49
N THR A 89 7.17 -8.54 -4.50
CA THR A 89 7.73 -9.50 -5.48
C THR A 89 7.74 -10.94 -4.97
N SER A 90 7.54 -11.15 -3.67
CA SER A 90 7.53 -12.46 -3.02
C SER A 90 6.61 -12.46 -1.80
N LEU A 91 6.24 -13.65 -1.33
CA LEU A 91 5.50 -13.79 -0.09
C LEU A 91 6.42 -13.50 1.11
N PRO A 92 5.98 -12.72 2.12
CA PRO A 92 6.76 -12.46 3.33
C PRO A 92 7.07 -13.71 4.17
N GLY A 93 8.00 -13.56 5.11
CA GLY A 93 8.20 -14.51 6.22
C GLY A 93 7.11 -14.39 7.30
N ASP A 94 7.20 -15.20 8.36
CA ASP A 94 6.19 -15.31 9.43
C ASP A 94 6.53 -14.54 10.71
N ALA A 95 7.60 -13.72 10.71
CA ALA A 95 8.09 -13.02 11.90
C ALA A 95 7.06 -12.07 12.53
N ARG A 96 6.11 -11.55 11.72
CA ARG A 96 5.02 -10.66 12.16
C ARG A 96 3.65 -11.34 12.17
N GLY A 97 3.59 -12.67 12.05
CA GLY A 97 2.38 -13.44 11.85
C GLY A 97 2.41 -14.19 10.53
N SER A 98 1.57 -15.21 10.37
CA SER A 98 1.59 -16.05 9.16
C SER A 98 0.98 -15.31 7.98
N PRO A 99 1.74 -14.97 6.92
CA PRO A 99 1.19 -14.24 5.77
C PRO A 99 0.30 -15.15 4.93
N GLN A 100 -0.84 -14.60 4.50
CA GLN A 100 -1.83 -15.29 3.68
C GLN A 100 -2.19 -14.40 2.48
N ALA A 101 -1.96 -14.91 1.27
CA ALA A 101 -2.45 -14.29 0.05
C ALA A 101 -3.94 -14.58 -0.10
N CYS A 102 -4.78 -13.61 0.29
CA CYS A 102 -6.23 -13.74 0.31
C CYS A 102 -6.81 -13.63 -1.11
N GLU A 103 -7.73 -14.53 -1.43
CA GLU A 103 -8.50 -14.43 -2.66
C GLU A 103 -9.38 -13.17 -2.65
N PRO A 104 -9.59 -12.47 -3.78
CA PRO A 104 -10.40 -11.24 -3.84
C PRO A 104 -11.84 -11.39 -3.32
N GLN A 105 -12.40 -12.60 -3.36
CA GLN A 105 -13.71 -12.93 -2.79
C GLN A 105 -13.71 -13.06 -1.26
N ASN A 106 -12.55 -13.29 -0.63
CA ASN A 106 -12.39 -13.60 0.79
C ASN A 106 -11.66 -12.47 1.55
N LEU A 107 -12.09 -11.23 1.34
CA LEU A 107 -11.48 -10.05 1.98
C LEU A 107 -12.26 -9.53 3.20
N ALA A 108 -13.43 -10.11 3.48
CA ALA A 108 -14.30 -9.66 4.57
C ALA A 108 -13.72 -9.91 5.98
N ASP A 109 -12.78 -10.85 6.09
CA ASP A 109 -12.17 -11.26 7.36
C ASP A 109 -10.93 -10.43 7.74
N ILE A 110 -10.51 -9.50 6.87
CA ILE A 110 -9.36 -8.62 7.11
C ILE A 110 -9.80 -7.46 8.00
N HIS A 111 -9.24 -7.40 9.20
CA HIS A 111 -9.59 -6.38 10.18
C HIS A 111 -9.23 -4.96 9.72
N GLY A 112 -10.07 -4.01 10.12
CA GLY A 112 -9.84 -2.58 9.97
C GLY A 112 -10.42 -1.95 8.71
N PHE A 113 -10.80 -2.72 7.68
CA PHE A 113 -11.35 -2.18 6.43
C PHE A 113 -12.56 -2.96 5.93
N GLN A 114 -13.40 -2.29 5.12
CA GLN A 114 -14.49 -2.99 4.46
C GLN A 114 -13.96 -3.72 3.22
N ALA A 115 -14.53 -4.88 2.90
CA ALA A 115 -14.14 -5.65 1.73
C ALA A 115 -14.23 -4.86 0.41
N VAL A 116 -15.16 -3.91 0.31
CA VAL A 116 -15.32 -3.05 -0.88
C VAL A 116 -14.13 -2.11 -1.07
N ASP A 117 -13.54 -1.59 0.01
CA ASP A 117 -12.36 -0.72 -0.07
C ASP A 117 -11.14 -1.52 -0.52
N LEU A 118 -10.94 -2.71 0.05
CA LEU A 118 -9.85 -3.61 -0.34
C LEU A 118 -9.94 -4.02 -1.82
N LYS A 119 -11.15 -4.32 -2.32
CA LYS A 119 -11.39 -4.59 -3.76
C LYS A 119 -11.03 -3.38 -4.62
N ARG A 120 -11.49 -2.18 -4.24
CA ARG A 120 -11.17 -0.94 -4.96
C ARG A 120 -9.66 -0.75 -5.07
N TRP A 121 -8.90 -0.96 -4.00
CA TRP A 121 -7.44 -0.79 -4.02
C TRP A 121 -6.71 -1.86 -4.83
N LEU A 122 -7.24 -3.08 -4.94
CA LEU A 122 -6.70 -4.09 -5.85
C LEU A 122 -6.88 -3.69 -7.32
N GLU A 123 -8.02 -3.09 -7.67
CA GLU A 123 -8.37 -2.73 -9.05
C GLU A 123 -7.64 -1.47 -9.54
N MET A 124 -7.21 -0.58 -8.63
CA MET A 124 -6.43 0.63 -8.93
C MET A 124 -5.03 0.36 -9.50
N ALA A 125 -4.63 -0.91 -9.64
CA ALA A 125 -3.34 -1.35 -10.14
C ALA A 125 -3.12 -1.19 -11.65
N SER A 126 -4.16 -0.91 -12.44
CA SER A 126 -4.00 -0.76 -13.88
C SER A 126 -3.06 0.41 -14.17
N PRO A 127 -1.91 0.20 -14.85
CA PRO A 127 -0.97 1.26 -15.11
C PRO A 127 -1.66 2.34 -15.97
N SER A 128 -1.41 3.60 -15.61
CA SER A 128 -1.63 4.72 -16.52
C SER A 128 -0.95 4.42 -17.86
N PRO A 129 -1.54 4.85 -19.00
CA PRO A 129 -1.02 4.52 -20.33
C PRO A 129 0.46 4.90 -20.40
N LYS A 130 1.28 3.98 -20.92
CA LYS A 130 2.71 4.21 -21.21
C LYS A 130 2.82 5.61 -21.80
N LEU A 131 3.64 6.49 -21.19
CA LEU A 131 4.09 7.70 -21.86
C LEU A 131 4.58 7.22 -23.24
N GLN A 132 3.86 7.58 -24.30
CA GLN A 132 4.33 7.30 -25.64
C GLN A 132 5.71 7.93 -25.72
N GLU A 133 6.73 7.11 -25.94
CA GLU A 133 8.04 7.60 -26.33
C GLU A 133 7.80 8.54 -27.52
N ALA A 134 8.13 9.80 -27.33
CA ALA A 134 8.09 10.78 -28.41
C ALA A 134 8.88 10.17 -29.58
N PRO A 135 8.38 10.27 -30.83
CA PRO A 135 9.08 9.69 -31.96
C PRO A 135 10.48 10.29 -32.03
N THR A 136 11.48 9.43 -31.83
CA THR A 136 12.89 9.72 -32.08
C THR A 136 13.00 10.24 -33.51
N GLN A 137 13.21 11.55 -33.68
CA GLN A 137 13.61 12.10 -34.97
C GLN A 137 15.02 11.59 -35.29
N ALA A 138 15.08 10.58 -36.14
CA ALA A 138 16.31 10.13 -36.76
C ALA A 138 16.65 11.02 -37.97
N SER A 139 17.78 11.71 -37.84
CA SER A 139 18.76 12.13 -38.85
C SER A 139 18.36 13.08 -39.99
N GLY A 140 19.23 14.07 -40.20
CA GLY A 140 19.44 14.73 -41.49
C GLY A 140 20.40 15.91 -41.37
N ASP A 141 21.70 15.64 -41.52
CA ASP A 141 22.75 16.65 -41.78
C ASP A 141 22.38 17.53 -42.99
N ASP A 142 22.58 18.85 -42.88
CA ASP A 142 22.98 19.69 -44.01
C ASP A 142 23.74 20.94 -43.53
N PRO A 143 25.07 21.04 -43.73
CA PRO A 143 25.84 22.25 -43.48
C PRO A 143 25.87 23.10 -44.76
N SER A 144 24.90 23.99 -44.90
CA SER A 144 24.84 24.93 -46.03
C SER A 144 24.49 26.35 -45.56
N LEU A 145 25.45 27.05 -44.95
CA LEU A 145 25.43 28.51 -44.82
C LEU A 145 26.52 29.10 -45.71
N VAL A 146 26.12 29.42 -46.95
CA VAL A 146 26.73 30.46 -47.77
C VAL A 146 25.64 31.52 -47.95
N PHE A 147 25.88 32.72 -47.41
CA PHE A 147 25.68 34.06 -47.98
C PHE A 147 25.77 35.10 -46.87
#